data_AF-L2GEU9-F1
#
_entry.id   AF-L2GEU9-F1
#
_cell.length_a   1.000
_cell.length_b   1.000
_cell.length_c   1.000
_cell.angle_alpha   90.00
_cell.angle_beta   90.00
_cell.angle_gamma   90.00
#
_symmetry.space_group_name_H-M   'P 1'
#
loop_
_entity.id
_entity.type
_entity.pdbx_description
1 polymer ?
#
loop_
_entity_poly.entity_id
_entity_poly.type
_entity_poly.pdbx_seq_one_letter_code
_entity_poly.pdbx_strand_id
1 'polypeptide(L)'
;MPVATQASLKGLTPEQLEETGCRLCLNNTYHLGLKPGQEVLDAVGGAHKLQGWKHNILTDSGGFQMVSLLKLAHITEEGVRFLSPHDGSPMLLTPEHSMSLQNSIGSDIMMQLDDVLVTTSPDAARMREAMERSVRWLDRCIAAHKNPTTQNLFCIIQGGLDLEMRRECTLEMLARDTPGIAIGGLSGGEAKADYCRVVETCTELLPDLKPRYVMGIGYPEDLVVSVALGADMFDCVWPTRTARFGNAITKAGVLNIRNWRYEHDYGPIEEGCGCMCCRRGEGSLNVTRAFINHNAGKETVAAHLLSIHNVWYQLNLMREIRQSIIEDRFPAYIREFFGGLYDDKAKYPEWAVDALKGEILEPARLPKRVVAMVSSTGLISSERFMRISRHGKAGYYGGAKSGTHDPHAGESTGVPTRKPHQFT
;
A
#
# COMPACT_ATOMS: atom_id res chain seq x y z
N MET A 1 3.47 1.62 -1.15
CA MET A 1 3.78 0.58 -2.15
C MET A 1 3.77 1.19 -3.54
N PRO A 2 4.90 1.23 -4.26
CA PRO A 2 4.92 1.64 -5.66
C PRO A 2 4.14 0.65 -6.54
N VAL A 3 3.40 1.15 -7.54
CA VAL A 3 2.51 0.33 -8.38
C VAL A 3 3.19 -0.10 -9.69
N ALA A 4 3.53 -1.37 -9.78
CA ALA A 4 4.13 -2.05 -10.92
C ALA A 4 3.06 -2.81 -11.74
N THR A 5 2.35 -2.09 -12.61
CA THR A 5 1.15 -2.57 -13.32
C THR A 5 1.35 -3.87 -14.13
N GLN A 6 2.46 -4.02 -14.84
CA GLN A 6 2.75 -5.20 -15.68
C GLN A 6 3.98 -5.96 -15.19
N ALA A 7 4.07 -6.18 -13.87
CA ALA A 7 5.31 -6.65 -13.23
C ALA A 7 6.53 -5.76 -13.56
N SER A 8 6.25 -4.48 -13.79
CA SER A 8 7.26 -3.46 -14.04
C SER A 8 6.74 -2.13 -13.50
N LEU A 9 7.54 -1.50 -12.65
CA LEU A 9 7.30 -0.12 -12.25
C LEU A 9 7.71 0.76 -13.43
N LYS A 10 6.77 1.57 -13.94
CA LYS A 10 6.96 2.35 -15.17
C LYS A 10 8.21 3.24 -15.07
N GLY A 11 9.28 2.80 -15.73
CA GLY A 11 10.56 3.48 -15.78
C GLY A 11 11.53 3.14 -14.65
N LEU A 12 11.41 2.05 -13.90
CA LEU A 12 12.44 1.59 -12.96
C LEU A 12 12.73 0.11 -13.14
N THR A 13 14.00 -0.28 -13.05
CA THR A 13 14.38 -1.69 -12.91
C THR A 13 14.13 -2.18 -11.47
N PRO A 14 14.05 -3.51 -11.23
CA PRO A 14 13.96 -4.07 -9.89
C PRO A 14 15.09 -3.62 -8.96
N GLU A 15 16.32 -3.55 -9.47
CA GLU A 15 17.50 -3.09 -8.73
C GLU A 15 17.36 -1.63 -8.31
N GLN A 16 16.98 -0.74 -9.23
CA GLN A 16 16.75 0.67 -8.91
C GLN A 16 15.61 0.85 -7.91
N LEU A 17 14.55 0.07 -8.02
CA LEU A 17 13.46 0.08 -7.05
C LEU A 17 13.95 -0.38 -5.66
N GLU A 18 14.77 -1.42 -5.60
CA GLU A 18 15.38 -1.90 -4.36
C GLU A 18 16.28 -0.83 -3.71
N GLU A 19 17.07 -0.11 -4.51
CA GLU A 19 17.94 0.99 -4.05
C GLU A 19 17.17 2.15 -3.41
N THR A 20 15.90 2.38 -3.79
CA THR A 20 15.05 3.37 -3.11
C THR A 20 14.64 2.93 -1.69
N GLY A 21 14.93 1.68 -1.31
CA GLY A 21 14.53 1.07 -0.05
C GLY A 21 13.18 0.37 -0.11
N CYS A 22 12.60 0.17 -1.30
CA CYS A 22 11.34 -0.54 -1.46
C CYS A 22 11.51 -2.02 -1.09
N ARG A 23 10.55 -2.59 -0.35
CA ARG A 23 10.49 -4.01 0.04
C ARG A 23 9.13 -4.67 -0.20
N LEU A 24 8.16 -3.88 -0.68
CA LEU A 24 6.82 -4.32 -1.06
C LEU A 24 6.30 -3.41 -2.18
N CYS A 25 5.99 -4.00 -3.33
CA CYS A 25 5.37 -3.31 -4.46
C CYS A 25 4.02 -3.94 -4.81
N LEU A 26 3.21 -3.22 -5.55
CA LEU A 26 1.91 -3.71 -6.01
C LEU A 26 2.02 -4.17 -7.46
N ASN A 27 1.62 -5.41 -7.76
CA ASN A 27 1.36 -5.86 -9.11
C ASN A 27 -0.14 -5.88 -9.39
N ASN A 28 -0.53 -5.55 -10.62
CA ASN A 28 -1.94 -5.57 -10.98
C ASN A 28 -2.33 -6.95 -11.54
N THR A 29 -3.32 -7.59 -10.90
CA THR A 29 -3.77 -8.94 -11.27
C THR A 29 -4.36 -8.98 -12.66
N TYR A 30 -5.17 -7.98 -13.01
CA TYR A 30 -5.85 -7.92 -14.29
C TYR A 30 -4.85 -7.91 -15.47
N HIS A 31 -3.86 -7.04 -15.41
CA HIS A 31 -2.88 -6.91 -16.48
C HIS A 31 -1.98 -8.15 -16.58
N LEU A 32 -1.48 -8.68 -15.45
CA LEU A 32 -0.60 -9.85 -15.46
C LEU A 32 -1.31 -11.15 -15.80
N GLY A 33 -2.51 -11.33 -15.26
CA GLY A 33 -3.35 -12.51 -15.50
C GLY A 33 -3.78 -12.64 -16.96
N LEU A 34 -3.78 -11.53 -17.72
CA LEU A 34 -4.03 -11.54 -19.16
C LEU A 34 -2.76 -11.54 -20.01
N LYS A 35 -1.78 -10.70 -19.66
CA LYS A 35 -0.52 -10.56 -20.40
C LYS A 35 0.64 -10.37 -19.40
N PRO A 36 1.54 -11.35 -19.27
CA PRO A 36 1.75 -12.47 -20.20
C PRO A 36 0.73 -13.62 -20.08
N GLY A 37 -0.13 -13.60 -19.05
CA GLY A 37 -1.16 -14.62 -18.87
C GLY A 37 -0.77 -15.68 -17.85
N GLN A 38 -1.78 -16.41 -17.36
CA GLN A 38 -1.61 -17.43 -16.32
C GLN A 38 -0.63 -18.54 -16.73
N GLU A 39 -0.73 -19.05 -17.96
CA GLU A 39 0.15 -20.12 -18.47
C GLU A 39 1.64 -19.74 -18.41
N VAL A 40 1.98 -18.50 -18.76
CA VAL A 40 3.36 -18.01 -18.72
C VAL A 40 3.82 -17.85 -17.28
N LEU A 41 2.97 -17.34 -16.39
CA LEU A 41 3.29 -17.19 -14.98
C LEU A 41 3.54 -18.55 -14.32
N ASP A 42 2.72 -19.55 -14.61
CA ASP A 42 2.89 -20.91 -14.11
C ASP A 42 4.20 -21.53 -14.64
N ALA A 43 4.51 -21.34 -15.93
CA ALA A 43 5.74 -21.86 -16.54
C ALA A 43 7.02 -21.20 -15.99
N VAL A 44 7.00 -19.89 -15.74
CA VAL A 44 8.14 -19.15 -15.16
C VAL A 44 8.25 -19.42 -13.65
N GLY A 45 7.14 -19.71 -12.99
CA GLY A 45 7.04 -19.94 -11.56
C GLY A 45 6.77 -18.66 -10.76
N GLY A 46 5.87 -17.80 -11.25
CA GLY A 46 5.35 -16.62 -10.57
C GLY A 46 5.98 -15.29 -10.96
N ALA A 47 5.37 -14.19 -10.50
CA ALA A 47 5.76 -12.83 -10.86
C ALA A 47 7.11 -12.41 -10.27
N HIS A 48 7.51 -12.91 -9.09
CA HIS A 48 8.85 -12.65 -8.53
C HIS A 48 9.95 -13.06 -9.52
N LYS A 49 9.87 -14.27 -10.07
CA LYS A 49 10.82 -14.78 -11.06
C LYS A 49 10.71 -14.05 -12.40
N LEU A 50 9.49 -13.81 -12.87
CA LEU A 50 9.25 -13.11 -14.14
C LEU A 50 9.91 -11.72 -14.17
N GLN A 51 9.80 -10.96 -13.07
CA GLN A 51 10.31 -9.59 -13.01
C GLN A 51 11.67 -9.47 -12.32
N GLY A 52 12.24 -10.56 -11.79
CA GLY A 52 13.47 -10.51 -11.01
C GLY A 52 13.36 -9.74 -9.69
N TRP A 53 12.15 -9.61 -9.13
CA TRP A 53 11.92 -8.94 -7.85
C TRP A 53 11.94 -9.95 -6.72
N LYS A 54 12.91 -9.80 -5.81
CA LYS A 54 13.17 -10.75 -4.72
C LYS A 54 12.46 -10.41 -3.41
N HIS A 55 11.76 -9.29 -3.35
CA HIS A 55 11.02 -8.86 -2.16
C HIS A 55 9.51 -9.09 -2.35
N ASN A 56 8.71 -8.62 -1.39
CA ASN A 56 7.29 -8.94 -1.37
C ASN A 56 6.51 -8.23 -2.49
N ILE A 57 5.41 -8.86 -2.89
CA ILE A 57 4.44 -8.38 -3.87
C ILE A 57 3.04 -8.43 -3.23
N LEU A 58 2.30 -7.33 -3.36
CA LEU A 58 0.85 -7.31 -3.18
C LEU A 58 0.19 -7.36 -4.55
N THR A 59 -0.87 -8.14 -4.72
CA THR A 59 -1.72 -8.08 -5.90
C THR A 59 -3.10 -7.56 -5.56
N ASP A 60 -3.60 -6.59 -6.33
CA ASP A 60 -5.01 -6.24 -6.28
C ASP A 60 -5.90 -7.34 -6.88
N SER A 61 -7.22 -7.21 -6.78
CA SER A 61 -8.14 -8.24 -7.26
C SER A 61 -8.45 -8.18 -8.75
N GLY A 62 -8.07 -7.09 -9.41
CA GLY A 62 -8.51 -6.70 -10.76
C GLY A 62 -9.87 -5.97 -10.80
N GLY A 63 -10.60 -5.91 -9.68
CA GLY A 63 -11.92 -5.25 -9.53
C GLY A 63 -11.95 -3.80 -10.01
N PHE A 64 -11.07 -2.98 -9.43
CA PHE A 64 -11.06 -1.53 -9.62
C PHE A 64 -10.75 -1.09 -11.07
N GLN A 65 -9.86 -1.79 -11.78
CA GLN A 65 -9.50 -1.44 -13.16
C GLN A 65 -10.68 -1.62 -14.11
N MET A 66 -11.55 -2.61 -13.84
CA MET A 66 -12.80 -2.81 -14.56
C MET A 66 -13.76 -1.64 -14.36
N VAL A 67 -13.70 -0.97 -13.20
CA VAL A 67 -14.54 0.20 -12.90
C VAL A 67 -14.10 1.45 -13.67
N SER A 68 -12.80 1.64 -13.90
CA SER A 68 -12.33 2.71 -14.79
C SER A 68 -12.74 2.52 -16.27
N LEU A 69 -13.19 1.30 -16.63
CA LEU A 69 -13.76 0.91 -17.92
C LEU A 69 -15.29 0.72 -17.87
N LEU A 70 -15.96 1.21 -16.81
CA LEU A 70 -17.36 0.94 -16.40
C LEU A 70 -18.42 1.00 -17.50
N LYS A 71 -18.23 1.79 -18.57
CA LYS A 71 -19.21 1.83 -19.68
C LYS A 71 -19.48 0.44 -20.28
N LEU A 72 -18.57 -0.52 -20.06
CA LEU A 72 -18.63 -1.86 -20.61
C LEU A 72 -18.79 -2.95 -19.54
N ALA A 73 -18.95 -2.61 -18.26
CA ALA A 73 -18.99 -3.59 -17.18
C ALA A 73 -20.42 -3.83 -16.64
N HIS A 74 -20.80 -5.09 -16.46
CA HIS A 74 -22.06 -5.51 -15.86
C HIS A 74 -21.77 -6.46 -14.68
N ILE A 75 -22.20 -6.06 -13.48
CA ILE A 75 -21.90 -6.76 -12.24
C ILE A 75 -23.14 -7.56 -11.83
N THR A 76 -22.95 -8.83 -11.54
CA THR A 76 -23.97 -9.76 -11.04
C THR A 76 -23.42 -10.53 -9.86
N GLU A 77 -24.23 -11.35 -9.20
CA GLU A 77 -23.71 -12.21 -8.12
C GLU A 77 -22.60 -13.16 -8.60
N GLU A 78 -22.63 -13.62 -9.84
CA GLU A 78 -21.62 -14.52 -10.41
C GLU A 78 -20.22 -13.89 -10.44
N GLY A 79 -20.14 -12.61 -10.81
CA GLY A 79 -18.90 -11.87 -11.01
C GLY A 79 -19.10 -10.62 -11.87
N VAL A 80 -17.98 -10.07 -12.35
CA VAL A 80 -17.94 -8.88 -13.22
C VAL A 80 -17.78 -9.31 -14.66
N ARG A 81 -18.77 -8.99 -15.50
CA ARG A 81 -18.71 -9.16 -16.96
C ARG A 81 -18.23 -7.88 -17.60
N PHE A 82 -17.30 -7.96 -18.55
CA PHE A 82 -16.77 -6.79 -19.25
C PHE A 82 -16.19 -7.18 -20.60
N LEU A 83 -15.83 -6.19 -21.42
CA LEU A 83 -15.10 -6.42 -22.67
C LEU A 83 -13.61 -6.19 -22.46
N SER A 84 -12.78 -7.08 -22.99
CA SER A 84 -11.35 -6.89 -23.07
C SER A 84 -11.02 -5.56 -23.77
N PRO A 85 -10.20 -4.67 -23.18
CA PRO A 85 -9.78 -3.43 -23.80
C PRO A 85 -8.78 -3.65 -24.94
N HIS A 86 -8.29 -4.89 -25.12
CA HIS A 86 -7.32 -5.22 -26.16
C HIS A 86 -7.97 -5.66 -27.47
N ASP A 87 -9.05 -6.44 -27.39
CA ASP A 87 -9.69 -7.07 -28.56
C ASP A 87 -11.22 -7.04 -28.52
N GLY A 88 -11.82 -6.51 -27.45
CA GLY A 88 -13.27 -6.41 -27.30
C GLY A 88 -13.96 -7.74 -26.98
N SER A 89 -13.21 -8.83 -26.71
CA SER A 89 -13.79 -10.12 -26.35
C SER A 89 -14.53 -10.05 -24.99
N PRO A 90 -15.67 -10.75 -24.83
CA PRO A 90 -16.38 -10.79 -23.57
C PRO A 90 -15.59 -11.60 -22.53
N MET A 91 -15.51 -11.05 -21.32
CA MET A 91 -14.78 -11.59 -20.19
C MET A 91 -15.69 -11.67 -18.96
N LEU A 92 -15.40 -12.64 -18.09
CA LEU A 92 -16.02 -12.78 -16.78
C LEU A 92 -14.93 -12.99 -15.73
N LEU A 93 -14.84 -12.06 -14.78
CA LEU A 93 -14.00 -12.20 -13.61
C LEU A 93 -14.88 -12.52 -12.40
N THR A 94 -14.78 -13.75 -11.91
CA THR A 94 -15.42 -14.21 -10.67
C THR A 94 -14.42 -14.15 -9.50
N PRO A 95 -14.88 -14.15 -8.24
CA PRO A 95 -14.03 -14.37 -7.07
C PRO A 95 -13.05 -15.54 -7.23
N GLU A 96 -13.52 -16.70 -7.70
CA GLU A 96 -12.70 -17.90 -7.89
C GLU A 96 -11.63 -17.70 -8.97
N HIS A 97 -12.00 -17.05 -10.07
CA HIS A 97 -11.05 -16.75 -11.14
C HIS A 97 -9.98 -15.74 -10.67
N SER A 98 -10.38 -14.69 -9.95
CA SER A 98 -9.43 -13.73 -9.36
C SER A 98 -8.44 -14.42 -8.40
N MET A 99 -8.91 -15.35 -7.55
CA MET A 99 -8.02 -16.13 -6.68
C MET A 99 -7.08 -17.03 -7.48
N SER A 100 -7.57 -17.70 -8.52
CA SER A 100 -6.76 -18.52 -9.42
C SER A 100 -5.61 -17.72 -10.03
N LEU A 101 -5.90 -16.55 -10.60
CA LEU A 101 -4.89 -15.66 -11.19
C LEU A 101 -3.84 -15.24 -10.15
N GLN A 102 -4.28 -14.82 -8.96
CA GLN A 102 -3.37 -14.41 -7.89
C GLN A 102 -2.53 -15.58 -7.33
N ASN A 103 -3.05 -16.82 -7.35
CA ASN A 103 -2.26 -18.00 -6.99
C ASN A 103 -1.14 -18.29 -8.00
N SER A 104 -1.40 -18.11 -9.30
CA SER A 104 -0.37 -18.23 -10.35
C SER A 104 0.62 -17.07 -10.36
N ILE A 105 0.16 -15.85 -10.07
CA ILE A 105 1.06 -14.70 -9.87
C ILE A 105 2.00 -14.98 -8.69
N GLY A 106 1.51 -15.64 -7.64
CA GLY A 106 2.32 -16.04 -6.49
C GLY A 106 2.71 -14.87 -5.58
N SER A 107 1.86 -13.85 -5.47
CA SER A 107 2.06 -12.71 -4.58
C SER A 107 2.00 -13.08 -3.10
N ASP A 108 2.71 -12.35 -2.25
CA ASP A 108 2.77 -12.57 -0.80
C ASP A 108 1.49 -12.06 -0.09
N ILE A 109 0.84 -11.04 -0.67
CA ILE A 109 -0.45 -10.50 -0.26
C ILE A 109 -1.39 -10.47 -1.47
N MET A 110 -2.59 -10.98 -1.30
CA MET A 110 -3.62 -11.02 -2.33
C MET A 110 -4.90 -10.33 -1.84
N MET A 111 -5.59 -9.63 -2.73
CA MET A 111 -6.82 -8.91 -2.38
C MET A 111 -8.06 -9.70 -2.84
N GLN A 112 -9.12 -9.73 -2.03
CA GLN A 112 -10.41 -10.30 -2.47
C GLN A 112 -10.97 -9.55 -3.69
N LEU A 113 -11.74 -10.22 -4.53
CA LEU A 113 -12.60 -9.50 -5.49
C LEU A 113 -13.75 -8.83 -4.73
N ASP A 114 -14.05 -7.60 -5.09
CA ASP A 114 -15.07 -6.75 -4.48
C ASP A 114 -15.93 -6.05 -5.55
N ASP A 115 -17.15 -5.69 -5.17
CA ASP A 115 -18.08 -4.97 -6.02
C ASP A 115 -17.89 -3.47 -5.83
N VAL A 116 -17.02 -2.89 -6.66
CA VAL A 116 -16.57 -1.50 -6.51
C VAL A 116 -17.54 -0.53 -7.20
N LEU A 117 -17.93 0.50 -6.47
CA LEU A 117 -18.66 1.66 -6.98
C LEU A 117 -17.85 2.95 -6.78
N VAL A 118 -18.19 3.98 -7.55
CA VAL A 118 -17.69 5.34 -7.30
C VAL A 118 -18.14 5.78 -5.92
N THR A 119 -17.19 6.18 -5.07
CA THR A 119 -17.40 6.53 -3.66
C THR A 119 -18.49 7.58 -3.44
N THR A 120 -18.63 8.52 -4.39
CA THR A 120 -19.60 9.62 -4.37
C THR A 120 -20.92 9.27 -5.07
N SER A 121 -21.14 8.01 -5.44
CA SER A 121 -22.40 7.56 -6.05
C SER A 121 -23.59 7.91 -5.14
N PRO A 122 -24.64 8.57 -5.66
CA PRO A 122 -25.83 8.90 -4.88
C PRO A 122 -26.79 7.70 -4.71
N ASP A 123 -26.56 6.59 -5.43
CA ASP A 123 -27.42 5.41 -5.38
C ASP A 123 -27.10 4.55 -4.14
N ALA A 124 -27.75 4.88 -3.03
CA ALA A 124 -27.57 4.19 -1.75
C ALA A 124 -28.00 2.71 -1.80
N ALA A 125 -29.02 2.37 -2.59
CA ALA A 125 -29.49 0.99 -2.72
C ALA A 125 -28.45 0.13 -3.46
N ARG A 126 -27.87 0.66 -4.55
CA ARG A 126 -26.80 -0.01 -5.27
C ARG A 126 -25.52 -0.11 -4.43
N MET A 127 -25.22 0.90 -3.62
CA MET A 127 -24.10 0.90 -2.67
C MET A 127 -24.24 -0.19 -1.60
N ARG A 128 -25.43 -0.32 -1.02
CA ARG A 128 -25.75 -1.39 -0.07
C ARG A 128 -25.58 -2.77 -0.70
N GLU A 129 -26.15 -2.99 -1.89
CA GLU A 129 -26.01 -4.26 -2.60
C GLU A 129 -24.54 -4.57 -2.94
N ALA A 130 -23.73 -3.57 -3.32
CA ALA A 130 -22.29 -3.74 -3.55
C ALA A 130 -21.54 -4.17 -2.28
N MET A 131 -21.85 -3.53 -1.17
CA MET A 131 -21.24 -3.84 0.13
C MET A 131 -21.59 -5.27 0.57
N GLU A 132 -22.87 -5.63 0.53
CA GLU A 132 -23.33 -6.97 0.88
C GLU A 132 -22.80 -8.05 -0.07
N ARG A 133 -22.73 -7.76 -1.38
CA ARG A 133 -22.11 -8.66 -2.36
C ARG A 133 -20.62 -8.85 -2.11
N SER A 134 -19.90 -7.79 -1.73
CA SER A 134 -18.47 -7.87 -1.42
C SER A 134 -18.20 -8.78 -0.21
N VAL A 135 -19.11 -8.80 0.78
CA VAL A 135 -19.06 -9.75 1.91
C VAL A 135 -19.25 -11.19 1.41
N ARG A 136 -20.27 -11.45 0.59
CA ARG A 136 -20.51 -12.80 0.02
C ARG A 136 -19.37 -13.25 -0.90
N TRP A 137 -18.77 -12.33 -1.63
CA TRP A 137 -17.61 -12.60 -2.50
C TRP A 137 -16.34 -12.90 -1.71
N LEU A 138 -16.17 -12.33 -0.52
CA LEU A 138 -15.06 -12.70 0.35
C LEU A 138 -15.13 -14.20 0.72
N ASP A 139 -16.31 -14.71 1.08
CA ASP A 139 -16.49 -16.12 1.42
C ASP A 139 -16.09 -17.04 0.26
N ARG A 140 -16.43 -16.63 -0.98
CA ARG A 140 -16.01 -17.32 -2.20
C ARG A 140 -14.50 -17.23 -2.46
N CYS A 141 -13.88 -16.07 -2.21
CA CYS A 141 -12.44 -15.90 -2.30
C CYS A 141 -11.70 -16.79 -1.30
N ILE A 142 -12.16 -16.85 -0.04
CA ILE A 142 -11.58 -17.71 0.99
C ILE A 142 -11.65 -19.18 0.57
N ALA A 143 -12.81 -19.63 0.08
CA ALA A 143 -12.98 -21.01 -0.38
C ALA A 143 -12.11 -21.36 -1.60
N ALA A 144 -11.86 -20.40 -2.50
CA ALA A 144 -11.07 -20.63 -3.71
C ALA A 144 -9.55 -20.46 -3.51
N HIS A 145 -9.12 -19.88 -2.40
CA HIS A 145 -7.70 -19.64 -2.13
C HIS A 145 -6.94 -20.93 -1.80
N LYS A 146 -5.99 -21.30 -2.67
CA LYS A 146 -5.27 -22.59 -2.57
C LYS A 146 -4.01 -22.58 -1.71
N ASN A 147 -3.45 -21.41 -1.39
CA ASN A 147 -2.11 -21.26 -0.82
C ASN A 147 -2.07 -20.44 0.50
N PRO A 148 -2.91 -20.72 1.51
CA PRO A 148 -3.05 -19.88 2.71
C PRO A 148 -1.81 -19.84 3.61
N THR A 149 -0.85 -20.74 3.40
CA THR A 149 0.42 -20.76 4.16
C THR A 149 1.51 -19.89 3.54
N THR A 150 1.34 -19.44 2.30
CA THR A 150 2.35 -18.66 1.56
C THR A 150 1.82 -17.35 0.97
N GLN A 151 0.50 -17.19 0.84
CA GLN A 151 -0.11 -15.95 0.36
C GLN A 151 -1.18 -15.48 1.36
N ASN A 152 -1.19 -14.19 1.69
CA ASN A 152 -2.08 -13.62 2.69
C ASN A 152 -3.27 -12.94 2.00
N LEU A 153 -4.47 -13.50 2.13
CA LEU A 153 -5.70 -12.89 1.61
C LEU A 153 -6.16 -11.73 2.50
N PHE A 154 -6.35 -10.55 1.93
CA PHE A 154 -6.95 -9.40 2.63
C PHE A 154 -8.40 -9.21 2.18
N CYS A 155 -9.28 -8.94 3.15
CA CYS A 155 -10.63 -8.46 2.88
C CYS A 155 -10.63 -6.96 2.51
N ILE A 156 -11.69 -6.48 1.88
CA ILE A 156 -11.83 -5.07 1.47
C ILE A 156 -13.13 -4.50 2.02
N ILE A 157 -13.03 -3.54 2.93
CA ILE A 157 -14.18 -2.81 3.46
C ILE A 157 -14.75 -1.87 2.40
N GLN A 158 -16.05 -1.97 2.16
CA GLN A 158 -16.85 -1.16 1.23
C GLN A 158 -17.91 -0.33 1.99
N GLY A 159 -18.73 0.44 1.27
CA GLY A 159 -19.81 1.26 1.85
C GLY A 159 -19.81 2.75 1.49
N GLY A 160 -18.97 3.17 0.53
CA GLY A 160 -18.94 4.57 0.07
C GLY A 160 -18.57 5.55 1.19
N LEU A 161 -19.35 6.63 1.32
CA LEU A 161 -19.21 7.65 2.38
C LEU A 161 -20.21 7.46 3.53
N ASP A 162 -21.02 6.40 3.52
CA ASP A 162 -21.97 6.11 4.58
C ASP A 162 -21.25 5.43 5.76
N LEU A 163 -21.14 6.14 6.89
CA LEU A 163 -20.39 5.66 8.05
C LEU A 163 -21.06 4.45 8.72
N GLU A 164 -22.39 4.30 8.65
CA GLU A 164 -23.06 3.12 9.19
C GLU A 164 -22.81 1.90 8.32
N MET A 165 -22.88 2.03 6.99
CA MET A 165 -22.50 0.94 6.08
C MET A 165 -21.03 0.56 6.23
N ARG A 166 -20.14 1.53 6.47
CA ARG A 166 -18.72 1.26 6.75
C ARG A 166 -18.54 0.44 8.04
N ARG A 167 -19.26 0.75 9.11
CA ARG A 167 -19.22 -0.03 10.36
C ARG A 167 -19.78 -1.43 10.15
N GLU A 168 -20.93 -1.55 9.50
CA GLU A 168 -21.58 -2.83 9.15
C GLU A 168 -20.61 -3.73 8.36
N CYS A 169 -20.08 -3.21 7.26
CA CYS A 169 -19.12 -3.94 6.44
C CYS A 169 -17.84 -4.30 7.21
N THR A 170 -17.34 -3.40 8.07
CA THR A 170 -16.15 -3.70 8.87
C THR A 170 -16.38 -4.88 9.80
N LEU A 171 -17.51 -4.93 10.50
CA LEU A 171 -17.85 -6.04 11.40
C LEU A 171 -18.02 -7.36 10.64
N GLU A 172 -18.70 -7.33 9.49
CA GLU A 172 -18.87 -8.50 8.63
C GLU A 172 -17.53 -9.05 8.11
N MET A 173 -16.63 -8.17 7.67
CA MET A 173 -15.30 -8.56 7.17
C MET A 173 -14.42 -9.13 8.29
N LEU A 174 -14.50 -8.54 9.50
CA LEU A 174 -13.74 -9.03 10.67
C LEU A 174 -14.17 -10.43 11.11
N ALA A 175 -15.44 -10.79 10.93
CA ALA A 175 -15.93 -12.12 11.27
C ALA A 175 -15.27 -13.27 10.47
N ARG A 176 -14.66 -12.96 9.31
CA ARG A 176 -13.90 -13.93 8.47
C ARG A 176 -12.43 -14.09 8.86
N ASP A 177 -11.92 -13.26 9.78
CA ASP A 177 -10.57 -13.35 10.35
C ASP A 177 -9.41 -13.36 9.32
N THR A 178 -9.53 -12.65 8.19
CA THR A 178 -8.44 -12.57 7.19
C THR A 178 -7.14 -11.99 7.79
N PRO A 179 -5.93 -12.43 7.34
CA PRO A 179 -4.65 -11.95 7.86
C PRO A 179 -4.44 -10.43 7.84
N GLY A 180 -5.09 -9.72 6.92
CA GLY A 180 -5.09 -8.27 6.87
C GLY A 180 -6.37 -7.71 6.25
N ILE A 181 -6.46 -6.38 6.28
CA ILE A 181 -7.71 -5.66 6.01
C ILE A 181 -7.40 -4.43 5.18
N ALA A 182 -8.15 -4.25 4.10
CA ALA A 182 -8.09 -3.04 3.30
C ALA A 182 -9.36 -2.19 3.45
N ILE A 183 -9.20 -0.89 3.24
CA ILE A 183 -10.27 0.09 3.16
C ILE A 183 -10.34 0.53 1.69
N GLY A 184 -11.35 0.00 0.99
CA GLY A 184 -11.58 0.21 -0.44
C GLY A 184 -12.60 1.32 -0.73
N GLY A 185 -12.74 1.65 -2.02
CA GLY A 185 -13.70 2.66 -2.47
C GLY A 185 -13.41 4.05 -1.91
N LEU A 186 -12.15 4.45 -1.86
CA LEU A 186 -11.67 5.79 -1.53
C LEU A 186 -10.78 6.31 -2.67
N SER A 187 -10.44 7.60 -2.65
CA SER A 187 -9.73 8.31 -3.72
C SER A 187 -10.52 8.37 -5.05
N GLY A 188 -11.85 8.39 -4.98
CA GLY A 188 -12.79 8.41 -6.10
C GLY A 188 -13.36 9.80 -6.45
N GLY A 189 -12.95 10.84 -5.74
CA GLY A 189 -13.40 12.24 -5.94
C GLY A 189 -14.18 12.82 -4.77
N GLU A 190 -14.23 12.11 -3.64
CA GLU A 190 -14.79 12.58 -2.39
C GLU A 190 -14.04 13.78 -1.80
N ALA A 191 -14.71 14.54 -0.93
CA ALA A 191 -14.06 15.58 -0.15
C ALA A 191 -13.08 14.94 0.86
N LYS A 192 -11.93 15.59 1.09
CA LYS A 192 -10.90 15.08 2.01
C LYS A 192 -11.39 14.88 3.44
N ALA A 193 -12.32 15.72 3.90
CA ALA A 193 -12.95 15.56 5.22
C ALA A 193 -13.79 14.27 5.29
N ASP A 194 -14.54 13.93 4.24
CA ASP A 194 -15.34 12.70 4.19
C ASP A 194 -14.44 11.47 4.16
N TYR A 195 -13.38 11.53 3.34
CA TYR A 195 -12.31 10.53 3.32
C TYR A 195 -11.73 10.26 4.71
N CYS A 196 -11.35 11.32 5.46
CA CYS A 196 -10.79 11.17 6.81
C CYS A 196 -11.78 10.49 7.76
N ARG A 197 -13.06 10.90 7.73
CA ARG A 197 -14.12 10.30 8.56
C ARG A 197 -14.31 8.81 8.27
N VAL A 198 -14.23 8.41 7.00
CA VAL A 198 -14.31 6.99 6.61
C VAL A 198 -13.11 6.21 7.14
N VAL A 199 -11.89 6.73 6.94
CA VAL A 199 -10.66 6.07 7.43
C VAL A 199 -10.74 5.89 8.93
N GLU A 200 -11.01 6.96 9.68
CA GLU A 200 -11.16 6.94 11.15
C GLU A 200 -12.23 5.93 11.60
N THR A 201 -13.42 5.99 11.01
CA THR A 201 -14.54 5.09 11.36
C THR A 201 -14.16 3.61 11.18
N CYS A 202 -13.43 3.29 10.11
CA CYS A 202 -12.99 1.91 9.88
C CYS A 202 -11.90 1.54 10.88
N THR A 203 -10.82 2.33 10.98
CA THR A 203 -9.63 1.99 11.78
C THR A 203 -9.90 1.89 13.28
N GLU A 204 -10.89 2.63 13.81
CA GLU A 204 -11.34 2.50 15.21
C GLU A 204 -11.82 1.09 15.56
N LEU A 205 -12.43 0.39 14.60
CA LEU A 205 -12.97 -0.96 14.78
C LEU A 205 -11.94 -2.07 14.53
N LEU A 206 -10.83 -1.76 13.84
CA LEU A 206 -9.88 -2.79 13.41
C LEU A 206 -9.01 -3.29 14.57
N PRO A 207 -8.69 -4.60 14.61
CA PRO A 207 -7.83 -5.18 15.63
C PRO A 207 -6.41 -4.60 15.55
N ASP A 208 -5.70 -4.59 16.68
CA ASP A 208 -4.38 -3.95 16.81
C ASP A 208 -3.26 -4.68 16.06
N LEU A 209 -3.39 -5.99 15.86
CA LEU A 209 -2.34 -6.85 15.30
C LEU A 209 -2.60 -7.27 13.86
N LYS A 210 -3.45 -6.52 13.13
CA LYS A 210 -3.65 -6.73 11.69
C LYS A 210 -3.35 -5.44 10.92
N PRO A 211 -2.66 -5.55 9.76
CA PRO A 211 -2.34 -4.38 8.95
C PRO A 211 -3.59 -3.79 8.33
N ARG A 212 -3.61 -2.45 8.26
CA ARG A 212 -4.71 -1.63 7.76
C ARG A 212 -4.28 -0.92 6.48
N TYR A 213 -4.78 -1.40 5.34
CA TYR A 213 -4.38 -0.92 4.02
C TYR A 213 -5.40 0.05 3.45
N VAL A 214 -5.06 1.34 3.34
CA VAL A 214 -5.90 2.33 2.68
C VAL A 214 -5.51 2.42 1.20
N MET A 215 -6.41 2.00 0.33
CA MET A 215 -6.13 1.81 -1.10
C MET A 215 -6.16 3.14 -1.88
N GLY A 216 -5.22 3.32 -2.82
CA GLY A 216 -5.22 4.40 -3.80
C GLY A 216 -4.68 5.76 -3.32
N ILE A 217 -4.10 5.83 -2.12
CA ILE A 217 -3.65 7.08 -1.49
C ILE A 217 -2.15 7.30 -1.67
N GLY A 218 -1.77 8.50 -2.10
CA GLY A 218 -0.36 8.83 -2.35
C GLY A 218 0.01 10.31 -2.32
N TYR A 219 -0.89 11.22 -1.94
CA TYR A 219 -0.44 12.60 -1.68
C TYR A 219 0.25 12.64 -0.31
N PRO A 220 1.36 13.39 -0.16
CA PRO A 220 2.13 13.42 1.09
C PRO A 220 1.28 13.76 2.32
N GLU A 221 0.40 14.75 2.22
CA GLU A 221 -0.50 15.16 3.32
C GLU A 221 -1.48 14.05 3.68
N ASP A 222 -2.05 13.36 2.69
CA ASP A 222 -2.97 12.25 2.92
C ASP A 222 -2.29 11.11 3.67
N LEU A 223 -1.05 10.76 3.29
CA LEU A 223 -0.28 9.71 3.94
C LEU A 223 -0.04 10.03 5.42
N VAL A 224 0.40 11.26 5.71
CA VAL A 224 0.67 11.71 7.09
C VAL A 224 -0.61 11.68 7.93
N VAL A 225 -1.71 12.23 7.41
CA VAL A 225 -3.00 12.25 8.11
C VAL A 225 -3.53 10.82 8.31
N SER A 226 -3.47 9.97 7.30
CA SER A 226 -3.96 8.59 7.41
C SER A 226 -3.21 7.75 8.43
N VAL A 227 -1.89 7.93 8.54
CA VAL A 227 -1.11 7.26 9.58
C VAL A 227 -1.55 7.73 10.96
N ALA A 228 -1.83 9.02 11.14
CA ALA A 228 -2.39 9.54 12.39
C ALA A 228 -3.77 8.94 12.69
N LEU A 229 -4.59 8.69 11.66
CA LEU A 229 -5.86 7.97 11.76
C LEU A 229 -5.70 6.44 11.89
N GLY A 230 -4.47 5.92 11.97
CA GLY A 230 -4.19 4.52 12.27
C GLY A 230 -4.02 3.59 11.08
N ALA A 231 -3.82 4.10 9.85
CA ALA A 231 -3.50 3.29 8.67
C ALA A 231 -2.01 2.89 8.60
N ASP A 232 -1.72 1.71 8.03
CA ASP A 232 -0.37 1.12 7.99
C ASP A 232 0.21 1.00 6.57
N MET A 233 -0.65 0.75 5.59
CA MET A 233 -0.26 0.45 4.21
C MET A 233 -0.98 1.36 3.22
N PHE A 234 -0.28 1.71 2.13
CA PHE A 234 -0.77 2.59 1.08
C PHE A 234 -0.19 2.18 -0.27
N ASP A 235 -0.92 2.44 -1.35
CA ASP A 235 -0.43 2.33 -2.72
C ASP A 235 -0.90 3.54 -3.54
N CYS A 236 -0.08 3.96 -4.50
CA CYS A 236 -0.55 4.95 -5.47
C CYS A 236 0.33 4.97 -6.72
N VAL A 237 -0.30 5.19 -7.87
CA VAL A 237 0.39 5.47 -9.13
C VAL A 237 0.90 6.91 -9.23
N TRP A 238 0.44 7.82 -8.36
CA TRP A 238 0.69 9.26 -8.45
C TRP A 238 2.18 9.63 -8.59
N PRO A 239 3.14 9.07 -7.83
CA PRO A 239 4.54 9.49 -7.90
C PRO A 239 5.18 9.23 -9.27
N THR A 240 4.97 8.04 -9.82
CA THR A 240 5.51 7.67 -11.14
C THR A 240 4.68 8.29 -12.26
N ARG A 241 3.38 8.51 -12.07
CA ARG A 241 2.54 9.22 -13.03
C ARG A 241 2.93 10.69 -13.15
N THR A 242 3.08 11.40 -12.02
CA THR A 242 3.42 12.82 -12.01
C THR A 242 4.85 13.07 -12.50
N ALA A 243 5.78 12.14 -12.23
CA ALA A 243 7.13 12.15 -12.80
C ALA A 243 7.12 12.22 -14.34
N ARG A 244 6.26 11.43 -15.01
CA ARG A 244 6.13 11.45 -16.48
C ARG A 244 5.58 12.77 -17.02
N PHE A 245 4.90 13.56 -16.19
CA PHE A 245 4.45 14.91 -16.53
C PHE A 245 5.49 16.01 -16.21
N GLY A 246 6.67 15.62 -15.73
CA GLY A 246 7.75 16.56 -15.40
C GLY A 246 7.68 17.13 -13.99
N ASN A 247 7.02 16.45 -13.05
CA ASN A 247 6.89 16.92 -11.68
C ASN A 247 7.77 16.13 -10.71
N ALA A 248 8.55 16.83 -9.91
CA ALA A 248 9.30 16.28 -8.77
C ALA A 248 8.55 16.57 -7.46
N ILE A 249 8.41 15.57 -6.60
CA ILE A 249 7.85 15.71 -5.26
C ILE A 249 8.99 16.05 -4.29
N THR A 250 8.84 17.10 -3.49
CA THR A 250 9.85 17.56 -2.53
C THR A 250 9.22 17.92 -1.20
N LYS A 251 10.03 18.15 -0.16
CA LYS A 251 9.58 18.60 1.17
C LYS A 251 8.92 19.98 1.13
N ALA A 252 9.22 20.79 0.10
CA ALA A 252 8.62 22.09 -0.15
C ALA A 252 7.47 22.04 -1.19
N GLY A 253 6.94 20.85 -1.47
CA GLY A 253 5.85 20.64 -2.42
C GLY A 253 6.31 20.15 -3.78
N VAL A 254 5.46 20.33 -4.79
CA VAL A 254 5.68 19.76 -6.13
C VAL A 254 6.36 20.78 -7.04
N LEU A 255 7.55 20.44 -7.54
CA LEU A 255 8.27 21.22 -8.54
C LEU A 255 7.86 20.79 -9.93
N ASN A 256 7.26 21.69 -10.72
CA ASN A 256 7.10 21.49 -12.16
C ASN A 256 8.43 21.80 -12.85
N ILE A 257 9.23 20.78 -13.10
CA ILE A 257 10.61 20.92 -13.60
C ILE A 257 10.67 21.51 -15.01
N ARG A 258 9.56 21.50 -15.75
CA ARG A 258 9.47 22.07 -17.11
C ARG A 258 9.46 23.60 -17.11
N ASN A 259 9.34 24.23 -15.95
CA ASN A 259 9.37 25.68 -15.83
C ASN A 259 10.76 26.23 -16.22
N TRP A 260 10.77 27.29 -17.02
CA TRP A 260 11.98 27.96 -17.54
C TRP A 260 12.98 28.36 -16.44
N ARG A 261 12.50 28.61 -15.21
CA ARG A 261 13.37 28.96 -14.07
C ARG A 261 14.43 27.90 -13.76
N TYR A 262 14.25 26.66 -14.23
CA TYR A 262 15.18 25.55 -14.01
C TYR A 262 16.18 25.35 -15.17
N GLU A 263 16.09 26.10 -16.27
CA GLU A 263 16.96 25.94 -17.46
C GLU A 263 18.45 26.14 -17.15
N HIS A 264 18.76 27.02 -16.20
CA HIS A 264 20.11 27.33 -15.75
C HIS A 264 20.36 26.91 -14.28
N ASP A 265 19.53 25.99 -13.78
CA ASP A 265 19.63 25.51 -12.41
C ASP A 265 20.47 24.24 -12.35
N TYR A 266 21.75 24.40 -12.01
CA TYR A 266 22.71 23.31 -11.95
C TYR A 266 22.69 22.53 -10.61
N GLY A 267 21.74 22.84 -9.72
CA GLY A 267 21.51 22.12 -8.47
C GLY A 267 20.85 20.75 -8.65
N PRO A 268 20.75 19.95 -7.57
CA PRO A 268 20.04 18.67 -7.58
C PRO A 268 18.53 18.92 -7.68
N ILE A 269 17.73 17.87 -7.89
CA ILE A 269 16.25 17.99 -7.89
C ILE A 269 15.77 18.59 -6.57
N GLU A 270 16.31 18.08 -5.47
CA GLU A 270 16.03 18.53 -4.10
C GLU A 270 17.32 18.47 -3.27
N GLU A 271 17.64 19.56 -2.58
CA GLU A 271 18.78 19.61 -1.67
C GLU A 271 18.55 18.71 -0.45
N GLY A 272 19.59 17.97 -0.04
CA GLY A 272 19.52 17.03 1.08
C GLY A 272 18.76 15.72 0.79
N CYS A 273 18.24 15.51 -0.42
CA CYS A 273 17.61 14.25 -0.82
C CYS A 273 18.68 13.15 -1.02
N GLY A 274 18.46 11.99 -0.39
CA GLY A 274 19.38 10.85 -0.43
C GLY A 274 19.22 9.92 -1.63
N CYS A 275 18.32 10.23 -2.57
CA CYS A 275 18.13 9.41 -3.77
C CYS A 275 19.36 9.48 -4.68
N MET A 276 19.55 8.48 -5.55
CA MET A 276 20.71 8.42 -6.44
C MET A 276 20.79 9.60 -7.43
N CYS A 277 19.67 10.28 -7.70
CA CYS A 277 19.62 11.46 -8.55
C CYS A 277 20.08 12.74 -7.82
N CYS A 278 19.90 12.84 -6.50
CA CYS A 278 20.12 14.07 -5.73
C CYS A 278 21.38 14.04 -4.86
N ARG A 279 21.75 12.86 -4.34
CA ARG A 279 22.95 12.70 -3.50
C ARG A 279 24.17 13.25 -4.22
N ARG A 280 25.16 13.75 -3.50
CA ARG A 280 26.45 14.20 -4.07
C ARG A 280 27.56 13.24 -3.62
N GLY A 281 28.55 13.03 -4.48
CA GLY A 281 29.66 12.10 -4.22
C GLY A 281 29.47 10.73 -4.88
N GLU A 282 30.10 9.71 -4.28
CA GLU A 282 30.17 8.36 -4.86
C GLU A 282 28.77 7.73 -5.03
N GLY A 283 28.54 7.10 -6.18
CA GLY A 283 27.25 6.52 -6.55
C GLY A 283 26.16 7.54 -6.93
N SER A 284 26.44 8.84 -6.95
CA SER A 284 25.52 9.84 -7.51
C SER A 284 25.50 9.79 -9.04
N LEU A 285 24.33 10.05 -9.64
CA LEU A 285 24.22 10.31 -11.08
C LEU A 285 24.68 11.73 -11.47
N ASN A 286 24.89 12.62 -10.49
CA ASN A 286 25.23 14.03 -10.68
C ASN A 286 24.32 14.79 -11.67
N VAL A 287 23.05 14.38 -11.75
CA VAL A 287 22.06 15.04 -12.61
C VAL A 287 21.65 16.39 -12.02
N THR A 288 21.37 17.35 -12.91
CA THR A 288 20.98 18.70 -12.54
C THR A 288 19.52 18.96 -12.88
N ARG A 289 18.89 19.93 -12.21
CA ARG A 289 17.56 20.42 -12.61
C ARG A 289 17.53 20.91 -14.05
N ALA A 290 18.59 21.58 -14.51
CA ALA A 290 18.77 21.99 -15.90
C ALA A 290 18.74 20.81 -16.89
N PHE A 291 19.47 19.73 -16.60
CA PHE A 291 19.44 18.53 -17.44
C PHE A 291 18.03 17.92 -17.51
N ILE A 292 17.35 17.82 -16.38
CA ILE A 292 16.01 17.23 -16.31
C ILE A 292 14.99 18.14 -17.00
N ASN A 293 15.05 19.46 -16.77
CA ASN A 293 14.23 20.45 -17.46
C ASN A 293 14.38 20.34 -18.98
N HIS A 294 15.63 20.30 -19.47
CA HIS A 294 15.93 20.19 -20.90
C HIS A 294 15.26 18.98 -21.55
N ASN A 295 15.24 17.84 -20.83
CA ASN A 295 14.73 16.56 -21.33
C ASN A 295 13.25 16.30 -20.98
N ALA A 296 12.65 17.03 -20.05
CA ALA A 296 11.30 16.77 -19.56
C ALA A 296 10.25 16.90 -20.67
N GLY A 297 9.54 15.79 -20.94
CA GLY A 297 8.54 15.70 -22.01
C GLY A 297 9.12 15.56 -23.42
N LYS A 298 10.46 15.46 -23.55
CA LYS A 298 11.16 15.25 -24.83
C LYS A 298 11.80 13.86 -24.87
N GLU A 299 12.49 13.51 -23.79
CA GLU A 299 13.23 12.24 -23.67
C GLU A 299 12.75 11.44 -22.46
N THR A 300 12.80 10.11 -22.58
CA THR A 300 12.33 9.19 -21.52
C THR A 300 13.16 9.28 -20.23
N VAL A 301 14.41 9.70 -20.34
CA VAL A 301 15.34 9.82 -19.21
C VAL A 301 14.86 10.78 -18.12
N ALA A 302 14.19 11.88 -18.47
CA ALA A 302 13.69 12.81 -17.47
C ALA A 302 12.57 12.17 -16.62
N ALA A 303 11.66 11.45 -17.27
CA ALA A 303 10.60 10.72 -16.58
C ALA A 303 11.16 9.58 -15.70
N HIS A 304 12.21 8.90 -16.16
CA HIS A 304 12.95 7.88 -15.40
C HIS A 304 13.56 8.47 -14.11
N LEU A 305 14.37 9.51 -14.22
CA LEU A 305 15.04 10.16 -13.09
C LEU A 305 14.03 10.73 -12.07
N LEU A 306 12.98 11.39 -12.55
CA LEU A 306 11.91 11.89 -11.68
C LEU A 306 11.15 10.75 -11.00
N SER A 307 10.97 9.59 -11.65
CA SER A 307 10.31 8.45 -11.03
C SER A 307 11.14 7.86 -9.90
N ILE A 308 12.47 7.76 -10.07
CA ILE A 308 13.39 7.35 -9.01
C ILE A 308 13.30 8.29 -7.82
N HIS A 309 13.41 9.60 -8.07
CA HIS A 309 13.31 10.63 -7.03
C HIS A 309 11.96 10.58 -6.29
N ASN A 310 10.84 10.56 -7.02
CA ASN A 310 9.50 10.58 -6.46
C ASN A 310 9.17 9.32 -5.63
N VAL A 311 9.64 8.15 -6.09
CA VAL A 311 9.47 6.89 -5.34
C VAL A 311 10.31 6.90 -4.08
N TRP A 312 11.58 7.34 -4.17
CA TRP A 312 12.43 7.52 -3.01
C TRP A 312 11.82 8.49 -1.99
N TYR A 313 11.27 9.63 -2.44
CA TYR A 313 10.64 10.62 -1.57
C TYR A 313 9.53 9.99 -0.73
N GLN A 314 8.58 9.28 -1.36
CA GLN A 314 7.49 8.65 -0.61
C GLN A 314 7.98 7.58 0.37
N LEU A 315 8.94 6.74 -0.04
CA LEU A 315 9.49 5.71 0.86
C LEU A 315 10.26 6.33 2.02
N ASN A 316 10.95 7.45 1.78
CA ASN A 316 11.62 8.20 2.83
C ASN A 316 10.63 8.90 3.76
N LEU A 317 9.55 9.49 3.24
CA LEU A 317 8.45 10.05 4.04
C LEU A 317 7.90 8.99 5.01
N MET A 318 7.56 7.80 4.52
CA MET A 318 7.08 6.71 5.37
C MET A 318 8.14 6.22 6.38
N ARG A 319 9.42 6.28 6.02
CA ARG A 319 10.54 5.96 6.94
C ARG A 319 10.66 6.98 8.07
N GLU A 320 10.59 8.27 7.74
CA GLU A 320 10.63 9.37 8.71
C GLU A 320 9.41 9.32 9.65
N ILE A 321 8.20 9.07 9.11
CA ILE A 321 6.98 8.84 9.90
C ILE A 321 7.19 7.69 10.87
N ARG A 322 7.61 6.51 10.38
CA ARG A 322 7.88 5.33 11.23
C ARG A 322 8.89 5.64 12.34
N GLN A 323 9.98 6.33 12.00
CA GLN A 323 11.01 6.66 12.98
C GLN A 323 10.48 7.62 14.05
N SER A 324 9.72 8.63 13.65
CA SER A 324 9.12 9.59 14.57
C SER A 324 8.11 8.95 15.55
N ILE A 325 7.40 7.91 15.11
CA ILE A 325 6.52 7.10 15.94
C ILE A 325 7.33 6.32 16.98
N ILE A 326 8.40 5.63 16.55
CA ILE A 326 9.27 4.84 17.44
C ILE A 326 9.93 5.74 18.50
N GLU A 327 10.27 6.97 18.11
CA GLU A 327 10.89 7.97 18.97
C GLU A 327 9.87 8.80 19.78
N ASP A 328 8.58 8.43 19.77
CA ASP A 328 7.50 9.09 20.50
C ASP A 328 7.40 10.61 20.22
N ARG A 329 7.65 11.00 18.97
CA ARG A 329 7.66 12.40 18.50
C ARG A 329 6.84 12.65 17.24
N PHE A 330 5.95 11.73 16.87
CA PHE A 330 5.13 11.86 15.66
C PHE A 330 4.31 13.17 15.60
N PRO A 331 3.67 13.66 16.69
CA PRO A 331 3.00 14.95 16.67
C PRO A 331 3.94 16.13 16.36
N ALA A 332 5.21 16.06 16.78
CA ALA A 332 6.20 17.08 16.41
C ALA A 332 6.59 16.96 14.93
N TYR A 333 6.76 15.73 14.43
CA TYR A 333 7.02 15.47 13.02
C TYR A 333 5.91 15.98 12.10
N ILE A 334 4.63 15.81 12.46
CA ILE A 334 3.49 16.36 11.70
C ILE A 334 3.63 17.89 11.56
N ARG A 335 3.97 18.60 12.64
CA ARG A 335 4.15 20.05 12.61
C ARG A 335 5.35 20.46 11.73
N GLU A 336 6.45 19.71 11.78
CA GLU A 336 7.61 19.90 10.91
C GLU A 336 7.25 19.69 9.44
N PHE A 337 6.54 18.60 9.13
CA PHE A 337 6.10 18.25 7.79
C PHE A 337 5.23 19.35 7.16
N PHE A 338 4.15 19.76 7.85
CA PHE A 338 3.29 20.84 7.33
C PHE A 338 4.00 22.20 7.31
N GLY A 339 4.89 22.48 8.25
CA GLY A 339 5.72 23.69 8.24
C GLY A 339 6.76 23.73 7.11
N GLY A 340 7.22 22.57 6.64
CA GLY A 340 8.09 22.48 5.46
C GLY A 340 7.33 22.64 4.15
N LEU A 341 6.09 22.16 4.10
CA LEU A 341 5.26 22.18 2.90
C LEU A 341 4.53 23.51 2.68
N TYR A 342 4.17 24.20 3.76
CA TYR A 342 3.45 25.47 3.73
C TYR A 342 4.22 26.52 4.53
N ASP A 343 4.53 27.65 3.87
CA ASP A 343 5.23 28.82 4.41
C ASP A 343 4.42 29.61 5.46
N ASP A 344 3.11 29.40 5.50
CA ASP A 344 2.18 30.02 6.46
C ASP A 344 1.16 29.00 6.97
N LYS A 345 0.94 28.98 8.29
CA LYS A 345 -0.08 28.14 8.95
C LYS A 345 -1.49 28.42 8.45
N ALA A 346 -1.77 29.66 8.01
CA ALA A 346 -3.07 30.01 7.42
C ALA A 346 -3.35 29.27 6.10
N LYS A 347 -2.31 28.69 5.46
CA LYS A 347 -2.44 27.90 4.23
C LYS A 347 -2.57 26.40 4.49
N TYR A 348 -2.52 25.97 5.76
CA TYR A 348 -2.72 24.55 6.07
C TYR A 348 -4.11 24.11 5.63
N PRO A 349 -4.27 22.95 4.98
CA PRO A 349 -5.57 22.48 4.55
C PRO A 349 -6.50 22.26 5.74
N GLU A 350 -7.68 22.88 5.72
CA GLU A 350 -8.65 22.82 6.82
C GLU A 350 -9.01 21.38 7.19
N TRP A 351 -9.23 20.52 6.19
CA TRP A 351 -9.52 19.09 6.39
C TRP A 351 -8.43 18.36 7.17
N ALA A 352 -7.16 18.70 6.95
CA ALA A 352 -6.03 18.06 7.62
C ALA A 352 -5.91 18.58 9.06
N VAL A 353 -6.12 19.88 9.26
CA VAL A 353 -6.16 20.47 10.60
C VAL A 353 -7.29 19.82 11.40
N ASP A 354 -8.48 19.69 10.83
CA ASP A 354 -9.64 19.08 11.48
C ASP A 354 -9.42 17.62 11.86
N ALA A 355 -8.91 16.80 10.93
CA ALA A 355 -8.61 15.39 11.18
C ALA A 355 -7.52 15.19 12.25
N LEU A 356 -6.60 16.16 12.39
CA LEU A 356 -5.48 16.08 13.33
C LEU A 356 -5.74 16.80 14.67
N LYS A 357 -6.88 17.51 14.84
CA LYS A 357 -7.19 18.26 16.08
C LYS A 357 -7.15 17.36 17.33
N GLY A 358 -7.66 16.13 17.25
CA GLY A 358 -7.63 15.17 18.36
C GLY A 358 -6.21 14.70 18.74
N GLU A 359 -5.34 14.55 17.75
CA GLU A 359 -3.96 14.03 17.89
C GLU A 359 -2.93 15.13 18.27
N ILE A 360 -3.23 16.40 17.97
CA ILE A 360 -2.32 17.55 18.19
C ILE A 360 -2.60 18.29 19.51
N LEU A 361 -3.83 18.24 20.05
CA LEU A 361 -4.25 19.03 21.22
C LEU A 361 -4.42 18.22 22.51
N GLU A 362 -4.66 16.91 22.45
CA GLU A 362 -4.72 16.04 23.63
C GLU A 362 -3.54 15.05 23.64
N PRO A 363 -2.42 15.35 24.32
CA PRO A 363 -1.28 14.42 24.41
C PRO A 363 -1.61 13.08 25.11
N ALA A 364 -2.86 12.87 25.55
CA ALA A 364 -3.36 11.61 26.10
C ALA A 364 -3.94 10.65 25.04
N ARG A 365 -4.09 11.09 23.78
CA ARG A 365 -4.46 10.27 22.63
C ARG A 365 -3.38 10.38 21.55
N LEU A 366 -2.18 9.90 21.85
CA LEU A 366 -1.53 9.10 20.81
C LEU A 366 -2.42 7.86 20.65
N PRO A 367 -2.64 7.32 19.44
CA PRO A 367 -3.43 6.11 19.33
C PRO A 367 -2.70 5.09 20.20
N LYS A 368 -3.38 4.48 21.17
CA LYS A 368 -2.85 3.36 21.98
C LYS A 368 -2.35 2.18 21.12
N ARG A 369 -2.39 2.31 19.80
CA ARG A 369 -2.41 1.28 18.77
C ARG A 369 -1.27 1.37 17.74
N VAL A 370 -0.46 2.44 17.75
CA VAL A 370 0.75 2.48 16.91
C VAL A 370 1.95 1.78 17.58
N VAL A 371 1.87 1.56 18.90
CA VAL A 371 2.95 0.95 19.70
C VAL A 371 2.93 -0.59 19.68
N ALA A 372 1.85 -1.23 19.21
CA ALA A 372 1.66 -2.67 19.35
C ALA A 372 2.63 -3.51 18.49
N MET A 373 3.13 -3.02 17.35
CA MET A 373 4.08 -3.78 16.50
C MET A 373 5.56 -3.61 16.86
N VAL A 374 5.93 -2.64 17.71
CA VAL A 374 7.35 -2.39 18.05
C VAL A 374 7.81 -3.23 19.25
N SER A 375 6.88 -3.78 20.03
CA SER A 375 7.23 -4.57 21.23
C SER A 375 7.63 -6.03 20.94
N SER A 376 7.30 -6.58 19.76
CA SER A 376 7.55 -7.99 19.44
C SER A 376 8.94 -8.30 18.89
N THR A 377 9.79 -7.27 18.67
CA THR A 377 11.19 -7.43 18.20
C THR A 377 12.25 -7.18 19.27
N GLY A 378 11.86 -7.03 20.55
CA GLY A 378 12.80 -7.12 21.67
C GLY A 378 13.74 -5.93 21.86
N LEU A 379 13.36 -4.72 21.42
CA LEU A 379 14.09 -3.48 21.72
C LEU A 379 13.16 -2.51 22.43
N ILE A 380 13.06 -2.63 23.77
CA ILE A 380 12.85 -1.59 24.79
C ILE A 380 12.68 -2.30 26.14
N SER A 381 13.49 -1.91 27.14
CA SER A 381 13.51 -2.48 28.50
C SER A 381 12.20 -2.24 29.26
N SER A 382 11.76 -3.27 29.98
CA SER A 382 10.43 -3.51 30.54
C SER A 382 9.99 -2.69 31.78
N GLU A 383 10.55 -1.52 32.08
CA GLU A 383 10.24 -0.85 33.36
C GLU A 383 9.20 0.29 33.33
N ARG A 384 8.63 0.66 32.18
CA ARG A 384 7.59 1.73 32.12
C ARG A 384 6.15 1.26 31.91
N PHE A 385 5.89 -0.04 31.84
CA PHE A 385 4.56 -0.57 31.48
C PHE A 385 3.58 -0.79 32.65
N MET A 386 3.96 -0.46 33.90
CA MET A 386 3.17 -0.89 35.07
C MET A 386 2.48 0.23 35.87
N ARG A 387 1.89 1.23 35.19
CA ARG A 387 0.86 2.10 35.79
C ARG A 387 -0.15 2.53 34.73
N ILE A 388 -1.17 1.71 34.53
CA ILE A 388 -2.57 2.01 34.13
C ILE A 388 -3.17 0.65 33.75
N SER A 389 -3.41 -0.19 34.76
CA SER A 389 -4.37 -1.29 34.69
C SER A 389 -4.69 -1.72 36.12
N ARG A 390 -5.55 -0.94 36.75
CA ARG A 390 -6.39 -1.39 37.86
C ARG A 390 -7.77 -0.85 37.54
N HIS A 391 -8.62 -1.70 36.97
CA HIS A 391 -10.03 -1.89 37.28
C HIS A 391 -10.56 -2.91 36.25
N GLY A 392 -10.91 -4.12 36.72
CA GLY A 392 -11.37 -5.23 35.89
C GLY A 392 -10.80 -6.57 36.34
N LYS A 393 -11.21 -7.04 37.53
CA LYS A 393 -10.95 -8.42 37.99
C LYS A 393 -12.14 -9.32 37.63
N ALA A 394 -11.79 -10.61 37.54
CA ALA A 394 -12.61 -11.82 37.46
C ALA A 394 -12.97 -12.24 36.02
N GLY A 395 -12.60 -13.42 35.53
CA GLY A 395 -12.01 -14.60 36.15
C GLY A 395 -11.68 -15.68 35.11
N TYR A 396 -11.30 -16.85 35.59
CA TYR A 396 -10.94 -18.09 34.87
C TYR A 396 -9.49 -18.25 34.41
N TYR A 397 -8.65 -18.77 35.33
CA TYR A 397 -7.58 -19.70 35.01
C TYR A 397 -7.88 -21.03 35.72
N GLY A 398 -8.16 -22.07 34.95
CA GLY A 398 -8.09 -23.47 35.36
C GLY A 398 -6.87 -24.10 34.69
N GLY A 399 -5.89 -24.52 35.48
CA GLY A 399 -4.62 -25.05 34.99
C GLY A 399 -4.65 -26.53 34.65
N ALA A 400 -3.62 -26.96 33.92
CA ALA A 400 -3.04 -28.30 34.03
C ALA A 400 -1.57 -28.24 33.61
N LYS A 401 -0.69 -28.67 34.51
CA LYS A 401 0.74 -28.98 34.28
C LYS A 401 0.90 -30.49 34.09
N SER A 402 1.94 -30.87 33.34
CA SER A 402 2.75 -32.11 33.37
C SER A 402 2.88 -32.73 31.97
N GLY A 403 4.03 -33.15 31.45
CA GLY A 403 5.39 -33.23 31.98
C GLY A 403 6.33 -33.92 30.97
N THR A 404 7.64 -33.73 31.21
CA THR A 404 8.79 -34.65 31.02
C THR A 404 9.19 -35.25 29.66
N HIS A 405 10.51 -35.06 29.39
CA HIS A 405 11.52 -35.98 28.83
C HIS A 405 12.07 -35.81 27.39
N ASP A 406 13.36 -35.45 27.38
CA ASP A 406 14.47 -35.52 26.39
C ASP A 406 15.08 -36.96 26.34
N PRO A 407 16.17 -37.34 25.62
CA PRO A 407 16.83 -36.91 24.36
C PRO A 407 17.17 -38.08 23.39
N HIS A 408 17.75 -37.78 22.20
CA HIS A 408 18.84 -38.49 21.45
C HIS A 408 18.83 -37.97 19.98
N ALA A 409 19.87 -37.52 19.27
CA ALA A 409 21.32 -37.78 19.12
C ALA A 409 21.62 -38.33 17.69
N GLY A 410 22.53 -37.65 16.96
CA GLY A 410 23.25 -38.15 15.75
C GLY A 410 22.47 -38.06 14.43
N GLU A 411 23.02 -37.82 13.24
CA GLU A 411 24.40 -37.79 12.76
C GLU A 411 24.45 -37.09 11.38
N SER A 412 25.66 -36.70 11.01
CA SER A 412 26.13 -36.07 9.78
C SER A 412 25.96 -36.87 8.48
N THR A 413 26.01 -36.15 7.35
CA THR A 413 26.60 -36.45 6.00
C THR A 413 25.62 -35.98 4.92
N GLY A 414 25.97 -35.48 3.75
CA GLY A 414 27.23 -35.19 3.07
C GLY A 414 26.85 -34.51 1.75
N VAL A 415 27.56 -33.44 1.40
CA VAL A 415 27.44 -32.72 0.11
C VAL A 415 28.07 -33.56 -1.01
N PRO A 416 27.56 -33.48 -2.25
CA PRO A 416 28.48 -33.11 -3.33
C PRO A 416 27.92 -32.07 -4.30
N THR A 417 28.80 -31.11 -4.55
CA THR A 417 28.82 -30.10 -5.60
C THR A 417 28.70 -30.67 -7.02
N ARG A 418 27.91 -30.02 -7.89
CA ARG A 418 28.13 -30.00 -9.33
C ARG A 418 28.10 -28.57 -9.88
N LYS A 419 29.15 -28.25 -10.63
CA LYS A 419 29.44 -27.00 -11.36
C LYS A 419 28.70 -26.95 -12.72
N PRO A 420 28.67 -25.78 -13.40
CA PRO A 420 27.61 -25.39 -14.32
C PRO A 420 27.89 -25.74 -15.79
N HIS A 421 26.83 -25.89 -16.57
CA HIS A 421 26.89 -25.88 -18.03
C HIS A 421 26.50 -24.50 -18.56
N GLN A 422 27.46 -23.83 -19.20
CA GLN A 422 27.25 -22.79 -20.20
C GLN A 422 26.79 -23.46 -21.50
N PHE A 423 25.77 -22.90 -22.15
CA PHE A 423 25.61 -23.00 -23.61
C PHE A 423 25.26 -21.62 -24.16
N THR A 424 26.12 -21.23 -25.10
CA THR A 424 26.04 -20.25 -26.21
C THR A 424 24.76 -19.45 -26.39
#